data_AF-A0AAF0BR06-F1
#
_entry.id   AF-A0AAF0BR06-F1
#
_cell.length_a   1.000
_cell.length_b   1.000
_cell.length_c   1.000
_cell.angle_alpha   90.00
_cell.angle_beta   90.00
_cell.angle_gamma   90.00
#
_symmetry.space_group_name_H-M   'P 1'
#
loop_
_entity.id
_entity.type
_entity.pdbx_description
1 polymer ?
#
loop_
_entity_poly.entity_id
_entity_poly.type
_entity_poly.pdbx_seq_one_letter_code
_entity_poly.pdbx_strand_id
1 'polypeptide(L)'
;MVALGGLVVGGLAVAVAGAGSPDDGLDPSCDRRTSPEPVVAVIDSGVVPLPVVVPRLAAPRIDLTGEEAGRPDPHGTAMAGIVADRAPEARLLDVRVLDEDGRAPADRLAAGVARAVDEGAEVVNVSAEVPAGHPPLVAALRRADREGAVVVLAAGNEGRDLDDDPSWAPVAALPCVVVVGAGDGDGELLGASNRGERTLDVVAPGASVATTGPDGAPTTAVGTSAAAAVVSGRLAAG
;
A
#
# COMPACT_ATOMS: atom_id res chain seq x y z
N MET A 1 21.51 -18.45 25.58
CA MET A 1 21.02 -17.32 26.39
C MET A 1 21.90 -16.11 26.11
N VAL A 2 21.58 -15.38 25.04
CA VAL A 2 21.99 -13.97 24.85
C VAL A 2 20.79 -13.33 24.16
N ALA A 3 20.00 -12.62 24.96
CA ALA A 3 18.98 -11.72 24.46
C ALA A 3 19.70 -10.46 23.97
N LEU A 4 19.51 -10.09 22.71
CA LEU A 4 19.83 -8.75 22.20
C LEU A 4 18.51 -8.08 21.89
N GLY A 5 18.16 -7.12 22.76
CA GLY A 5 16.90 -6.41 22.73
C GLY A 5 16.79 -5.52 21.50
N GLY A 6 15.66 -5.63 20.80
CA GLY A 6 15.18 -4.59 19.91
C GLY A 6 14.67 -3.43 20.75
N LEU A 7 15.39 -2.31 20.70
CA LEU A 7 14.90 -1.04 21.22
C LEU A 7 13.94 -0.48 20.17
N VAL A 8 12.64 -0.58 20.41
CA VAL A 8 11.63 0.17 19.64
C VAL A 8 11.50 1.54 20.28
N VAL A 9 12.08 2.55 19.63
CA VAL A 9 11.76 3.97 19.81
C VAL A 9 11.90 4.60 18.42
N GLY A 10 10.83 5.26 17.95
CA GLY A 10 10.67 5.87 16.63
C GLY A 10 11.93 6.03 15.79
N GLY A 11 12.03 5.25 14.72
CA GLY A 11 13.12 5.29 13.78
C GLY A 11 12.82 4.40 12.58
N LEU A 12 12.80 5.01 11.40
CA LEU A 12 12.71 4.43 10.06
C LEU A 12 13.30 3.00 9.99
N ALA A 13 12.45 1.99 9.77
CA ALA A 13 12.89 0.64 9.47
C ALA A 13 13.19 0.55 7.97
N VAL A 14 14.46 0.56 7.57
CA VAL A 14 14.79 0.35 6.15
C VAL A 14 14.56 -1.12 5.81
N ALA A 15 13.49 -1.44 5.07
CA ALA A 15 13.32 -2.76 4.47
C ALA A 15 14.20 -2.86 3.22
N VAL A 16 15.51 -2.85 3.43
CA VAL A 16 16.48 -3.27 2.42
C VAL A 16 16.08 -4.67 1.97
N ALA A 17 16.24 -4.97 0.69
CA ALA A 17 16.08 -6.29 0.14
C ALA A 17 16.96 -7.31 0.92
N GLY A 18 16.46 -7.86 2.02
CA GLY A 18 17.03 -9.03 2.71
C GLY A 18 17.33 -8.98 4.22
N ALA A 19 16.89 -8.01 5.04
CA ALA A 19 17.37 -7.96 6.44
C ALA A 19 16.33 -7.87 7.59
N GLY A 20 15.03 -7.80 7.34
CA GLY A 20 14.00 -7.88 8.37
C GLY A 20 12.70 -8.45 7.83
N SER A 21 11.92 -9.12 8.69
CA SER A 21 10.52 -9.43 8.39
C SER A 21 9.78 -8.10 8.14
N PRO A 22 8.85 -8.01 7.16
CA PRO A 22 7.96 -6.85 7.04
C PRO A 22 7.18 -6.56 8.34
N ASP A 23 7.11 -7.54 9.25
CA ASP A 23 6.48 -7.45 10.57
C ASP A 23 7.37 -6.85 11.66
N ASP A 24 8.69 -6.75 11.41
CA ASP A 24 9.66 -6.24 12.37
C ASP A 24 9.49 -4.71 12.53
N GLY A 25 8.44 -4.31 13.25
CA GLY A 25 8.09 -2.91 13.47
C GLY A 25 6.59 -2.62 13.52
N LEU A 26 5.74 -3.53 13.05
CA LEU A 26 4.30 -3.38 13.19
C LEU A 26 3.88 -3.56 14.65
N ASP A 27 2.97 -2.69 15.10
CA ASP A 27 2.35 -2.86 16.42
C ASP A 27 1.60 -4.21 16.45
N PRO A 28 1.81 -5.06 17.48
CA PRO A 28 1.13 -6.35 17.59
C PRO A 28 -0.41 -6.28 17.53
N SER A 29 -1.00 -5.11 17.84
CA SER A 29 -2.44 -4.88 17.69
C SER A 29 -2.91 -4.82 16.22
N CYS A 30 -1.99 -4.62 15.27
CA CYS A 30 -2.24 -4.58 13.84
C CYS A 30 -2.16 -5.95 13.16
N ASP A 31 -1.86 -7.01 13.91
CA ASP A 31 -1.68 -8.35 13.37
C ASP A 31 -2.98 -9.16 13.41
N ARG A 32 -3.95 -8.78 12.58
CA ARG A 32 -5.17 -9.58 12.33
C ARG A 32 -5.02 -10.58 11.19
N ARG A 33 -3.80 -10.73 10.67
CA ARG A 33 -3.44 -11.66 9.58
C ARG A 33 -3.52 -13.10 10.07
N THR A 34 -4.74 -13.57 10.18
CA THR A 34 -5.10 -14.85 10.78
C THR A 34 -5.63 -15.82 9.73
N SER A 35 -5.91 -15.32 8.52
CA SER A 35 -6.37 -16.11 7.40
C SER A 35 -5.20 -16.78 6.67
N PRO A 36 -5.34 -18.07 6.27
CA PRO A 36 -4.41 -18.69 5.32
C PRO A 36 -4.53 -18.11 3.91
N GLU A 37 -5.61 -17.37 3.61
CA GLU A 37 -5.84 -16.65 2.36
C GLU A 37 -6.17 -15.18 2.71
N PRO A 38 -5.18 -14.34 3.04
CA PRO A 38 -5.45 -13.00 3.51
C PRO A 38 -6.04 -12.12 2.40
N VAL A 39 -6.96 -11.24 2.76
CA VAL A 39 -7.54 -10.30 1.80
C VAL A 39 -6.71 -9.02 1.74
N VAL A 40 -6.15 -8.72 0.57
CA VAL A 40 -5.45 -7.46 0.29
C VAL A 40 -6.31 -6.59 -0.62
N ALA A 41 -6.72 -5.44 -0.13
CA ALA A 41 -7.39 -4.44 -0.95
C ALA A 41 -6.39 -3.60 -1.74
N VAL A 42 -6.64 -3.43 -3.04
CA VAL A 42 -5.87 -2.55 -3.92
C VAL A 42 -6.74 -1.33 -4.22
N ILE A 43 -6.46 -0.23 -3.52
CA ILE A 43 -7.13 1.06 -3.70
C ILE A 43 -6.40 1.84 -4.78
N ASP A 44 -6.94 1.81 -6.00
CA ASP A 44 -6.23 2.26 -7.19
C ASP A 44 -7.24 2.63 -8.31
N SER A 45 -6.81 2.56 -9.57
CA SER A 45 -7.60 2.84 -10.77
C SER A 45 -8.35 1.62 -11.33
N GLY A 46 -8.29 0.49 -10.64
CA GLY A 46 -8.95 -0.74 -10.99
C GLY A 46 -8.00 -1.81 -11.51
N VAL A 47 -8.44 -3.07 -11.46
CA VAL A 47 -7.61 -4.22 -11.86
C VAL A 47 -8.19 -4.92 -13.09
N VAL A 48 -7.34 -5.13 -14.11
CA VAL A 48 -7.71 -5.94 -15.27
C VAL A 48 -7.74 -7.42 -14.86
N PRO A 49 -8.84 -8.16 -15.12
CA PRO A 49 -8.93 -9.59 -14.80
C PRO A 49 -8.06 -10.45 -15.74
N LEU A 50 -6.75 -10.45 -15.50
CA LEU A 50 -5.76 -11.26 -16.22
C LEU A 50 -5.51 -12.60 -15.49
N PRO A 51 -5.02 -13.66 -16.18
CA PRO A 51 -4.78 -14.96 -15.56
C PRO A 51 -3.90 -14.96 -14.29
N VAL A 52 -2.99 -13.99 -14.16
CA VAL A 52 -2.15 -13.83 -12.96
C VAL A 52 -2.92 -13.33 -11.73
N VAL A 53 -4.00 -12.56 -11.96
CA VAL A 53 -4.82 -11.93 -10.91
C VAL A 53 -6.16 -12.65 -10.70
N VAL A 54 -6.81 -13.13 -11.78
CA VAL A 54 -8.16 -13.71 -11.76
C VAL A 54 -8.38 -14.79 -10.70
N PRO A 55 -7.45 -15.76 -10.50
CA PRO A 55 -7.64 -16.78 -9.46
C PRO A 55 -7.74 -16.21 -8.05
N ARG A 56 -7.28 -14.97 -7.85
CA ARG A 56 -7.17 -14.28 -6.56
C ARG A 56 -8.20 -13.18 -6.39
N LEU A 57 -8.85 -12.72 -7.47
CA LEU A 57 -9.81 -11.62 -7.38
C LEU A 57 -10.99 -11.98 -6.48
N ALA A 58 -11.12 -11.25 -5.38
CA ALA A 58 -12.24 -11.31 -4.47
C ALA A 58 -13.47 -10.63 -5.09
N ALA A 59 -14.65 -11.15 -4.75
CA ALA A 59 -15.90 -10.45 -4.96
C ALA A 59 -16.34 -9.77 -3.65
N PRO A 60 -16.99 -8.59 -3.70
CA PRO A 60 -17.27 -7.81 -4.91
C PRO A 60 -16.04 -7.04 -5.42
N ARG A 61 -16.04 -6.68 -6.71
CA ARG A 61 -15.21 -5.57 -7.21
C ARG A 61 -15.94 -4.27 -6.94
N ILE A 62 -15.26 -3.27 -6.38
CA ILE A 62 -15.86 -2.02 -5.93
C ILE A 62 -15.41 -0.89 -6.84
N ASP A 63 -16.36 -0.17 -7.43
CA ASP A 63 -16.09 1.04 -8.22
C ASP A 63 -16.78 2.24 -7.57
N LEU A 64 -15.98 3.24 -7.16
CA LEU A 64 -16.43 4.48 -6.52
C LEU A 64 -16.28 5.70 -7.44
N THR A 65 -15.89 5.50 -8.70
CA THR A 65 -15.74 6.58 -9.69
C THR A 65 -17.10 7.00 -10.23
N GLY A 66 -18.04 6.05 -10.36
CA GLY A 66 -19.31 6.25 -11.05
C GLY A 66 -19.17 6.29 -12.57
N GLU A 67 -17.98 6.00 -13.09
CA GLU A 67 -17.71 5.85 -14.51
C GLU A 67 -18.09 4.43 -14.95
N GLU A 68 -18.38 4.26 -16.24
CA GLU A 68 -18.45 2.90 -16.78
C GLU A 68 -17.09 2.22 -16.59
N ALA A 69 -17.07 0.88 -16.58
CA ALA A 69 -15.82 0.12 -16.52
C ALA A 69 -14.98 0.46 -17.76
N GLY A 70 -14.13 1.47 -17.59
CA GLY A 70 -13.29 2.05 -18.61
C GLY A 70 -12.08 1.17 -18.89
N ARG A 71 -11.26 1.67 -19.81
CA ARG A 71 -10.07 1.04 -20.42
C ARG A 71 -9.23 0.17 -19.46
N PRO A 72 -8.54 -0.87 -19.96
CA PRO A 72 -7.60 -1.65 -19.16
C PRO A 72 -6.63 -0.75 -18.40
N ASP A 73 -6.67 -0.77 -17.07
CA ASP A 73 -5.87 0.15 -16.28
C ASP A 73 -4.46 -0.40 -16.00
N PRO A 74 -3.40 0.29 -16.46
CA PRO A 74 -2.04 -0.18 -16.28
C PRO A 74 -1.52 -0.06 -14.84
N HIS A 75 -1.95 0.94 -14.08
CA HIS A 75 -1.40 1.23 -12.76
C HIS A 75 -1.96 0.24 -11.72
N GLY A 76 -3.28 0.16 -11.57
CA GLY A 76 -3.90 -0.76 -10.61
C GLY A 76 -3.59 -2.24 -10.91
N THR A 77 -3.53 -2.61 -12.19
CA THR A 77 -3.10 -3.97 -12.60
C THR A 77 -1.65 -4.26 -12.22
N ALA A 78 -0.75 -3.29 -12.41
CA ALA A 78 0.64 -3.42 -12.00
C ALA A 78 0.78 -3.58 -10.48
N MET A 79 0.02 -2.82 -9.68
CA MET A 79 0.05 -2.93 -8.21
C MET A 79 -0.49 -4.28 -7.74
N ALA A 80 -1.63 -4.71 -8.28
CA ALA A 80 -2.21 -6.02 -8.01
C ALA A 80 -1.27 -7.17 -8.39
N GLY A 81 -0.56 -7.05 -9.51
CA GLY A 81 0.44 -8.02 -9.93
C GLY A 81 1.62 -8.15 -8.96
N ILE A 82 2.10 -7.02 -8.41
CA ILE A 82 3.16 -7.02 -7.40
C ILE A 82 2.70 -7.69 -6.11
N VAL A 83 1.49 -7.36 -5.64
CA VAL A 83 0.93 -7.98 -4.43
C VAL A 83 0.78 -9.50 -4.63
N ALA A 84 0.23 -9.94 -5.76
CA ALA A 84 0.04 -11.35 -6.07
C ALA A 84 1.35 -12.14 -6.19
N ASP A 85 2.42 -11.51 -6.70
CA ASP A 85 3.76 -12.12 -6.77
C ASP A 85 4.34 -12.38 -5.37
N ARG A 86 4.11 -11.46 -4.43
CA ARG A 86 4.66 -11.56 -3.06
C ARG A 86 3.81 -12.36 -2.10
N ALA A 87 2.49 -12.34 -2.27
CA ALA A 87 1.54 -13.14 -1.50
C ALA A 87 0.71 -14.01 -2.45
N PRO A 88 1.25 -15.16 -2.92
CA PRO A 88 0.57 -16.00 -3.89
C PRO A 88 -0.74 -16.61 -3.37
N GLU A 89 -0.93 -16.71 -2.05
CA GLU A 89 -2.16 -17.21 -1.41
C GLU A 89 -3.16 -16.09 -1.07
N ALA A 90 -2.78 -14.82 -1.21
CA ALA A 90 -3.68 -13.71 -0.89
C ALA A 90 -4.81 -13.59 -1.92
N ARG A 91 -5.99 -13.19 -1.42
CA ARG A 91 -7.08 -12.72 -2.27
C ARG A 91 -6.98 -11.22 -2.48
N LEU A 92 -7.30 -10.75 -3.67
CA LEU A 92 -7.22 -9.34 -4.06
C LEU A 92 -8.60 -8.72 -4.14
N LEU A 93 -8.88 -7.74 -3.29
CA LEU A 93 -10.07 -6.91 -3.35
C LEU A 93 -9.79 -5.67 -4.22
N ASP A 94 -10.40 -5.61 -5.40
CA ASP A 94 -10.27 -4.49 -6.32
C ASP A 94 -11.19 -3.33 -5.91
N VAL A 95 -10.60 -2.20 -5.50
CA VAL A 95 -11.31 -0.99 -5.08
C VAL A 95 -10.87 0.18 -5.95
N ARG A 96 -11.65 0.45 -7.00
CA ARG A 96 -11.40 1.54 -7.94
C ARG A 96 -11.85 2.89 -7.37
N VAL A 97 -10.89 3.77 -7.16
CA VAL A 97 -11.09 5.17 -6.73
C VAL A 97 -10.52 6.19 -7.72
N LEU A 98 -9.48 5.83 -8.47
CA LEU A 98 -8.91 6.73 -9.47
C LEU A 98 -9.76 6.68 -10.75
N ASP A 99 -10.09 7.85 -11.28
CA ASP A 99 -10.73 8.02 -12.58
C ASP A 99 -9.76 7.79 -13.75
N GLU A 100 -10.23 7.91 -14.99
CA GLU A 100 -9.40 7.73 -16.20
C GLU A 100 -8.20 8.69 -16.30
N ASP A 101 -8.24 9.81 -15.58
CA ASP A 101 -7.12 10.77 -15.48
C ASP A 101 -6.14 10.43 -14.34
N GLY A 102 -6.37 9.33 -13.62
CA GLY A 102 -5.57 8.92 -12.47
C GLY A 102 -5.83 9.78 -11.23
N ARG A 103 -7.01 10.39 -11.10
CA ARG A 103 -7.35 11.29 -9.98
C ARG A 103 -8.40 10.68 -9.07
N ALA A 104 -8.27 10.95 -7.77
CA ALA A 104 -9.32 10.68 -6.80
C ALA A 104 -9.52 11.92 -5.90
N PRO A 105 -10.77 12.41 -5.77
CA PRO A 105 -11.10 13.31 -4.67
C PRO A 105 -10.81 12.63 -3.32
N ALA A 106 -10.36 13.42 -2.34
CA ALA A 106 -10.01 12.92 -1.02
C ALA A 106 -11.14 12.13 -0.33
N ASP A 107 -12.40 12.55 -0.54
CA ASP A 107 -13.59 11.83 -0.04
C ASP A 107 -13.77 10.45 -0.66
N ARG A 108 -13.43 10.30 -1.95
CA ARG A 108 -13.52 9.00 -2.63
C ARG A 108 -12.42 8.06 -2.15
N LEU A 109 -11.22 8.58 -1.90
CA LEU A 109 -10.14 7.80 -1.30
C LEU A 109 -10.52 7.33 0.11
N ALA A 110 -11.08 8.22 0.93
CA ALA A 110 -11.59 7.89 2.26
C ALA A 110 -12.68 6.81 2.20
N ALA A 111 -13.62 6.93 1.25
CA ALA A 111 -14.64 5.91 1.01
C ALA A 111 -14.02 4.57 0.58
N GLY A 112 -13.01 4.58 -0.29
CA GLY A 112 -12.28 3.38 -0.71
C GLY A 112 -11.66 2.64 0.47
N VAL A 113 -10.95 3.36 1.36
CA VAL A 113 -10.36 2.78 2.57
C VAL A 113 -11.45 2.20 3.48
N ALA A 114 -12.52 2.97 3.73
CA ALA A 114 -13.63 2.49 4.55
C ALA A 114 -14.29 1.23 3.97
N ARG A 115 -14.48 1.17 2.64
CA ARG A 115 -15.04 0.01 1.95
C ARG A 115 -14.12 -1.21 2.02
N ALA A 116 -12.81 -1.03 1.84
CA ALA A 116 -11.85 -2.12 1.97
C ALA A 116 -11.93 -2.78 3.36
N VAL A 117 -12.02 -1.95 4.41
CA VAL A 117 -12.19 -2.41 5.79
C VAL A 117 -13.54 -3.11 5.99
N ASP A 118 -14.64 -2.55 5.46
CA ASP A 118 -15.98 -3.16 5.53
C ASP A 118 -16.03 -4.57 4.90
N GLU A 119 -15.28 -4.80 3.82
CA GLU A 119 -15.19 -6.10 3.14
C GLU A 119 -14.15 -7.04 3.78
N GLY A 120 -13.55 -6.65 4.91
CA GLY A 120 -12.65 -7.50 5.68
C GLY A 120 -11.22 -7.59 5.13
N ALA A 121 -10.74 -6.55 4.44
CA ALA A 121 -9.33 -6.48 4.05
C ALA A 121 -8.42 -6.47 5.29
N GLU A 122 -7.46 -7.38 5.32
CA GLU A 122 -6.42 -7.46 6.35
C GLU A 122 -5.27 -6.48 6.04
N VAL A 123 -4.99 -6.27 4.74
CA VAL A 123 -4.03 -5.27 4.24
C VAL A 123 -4.72 -4.38 3.21
N VAL A 124 -4.52 -3.07 3.30
CA VAL A 124 -5.08 -2.06 2.39
C VAL A 124 -3.94 -1.31 1.71
N ASN A 125 -3.65 -1.66 0.47
CA ASN A 125 -2.67 -0.96 -0.35
C ASN A 125 -3.28 0.31 -0.96
N VAL A 126 -2.74 1.48 -0.63
CA VAL A 126 -3.12 2.76 -1.20
C VAL A 126 -1.97 3.33 -2.02
N SER A 127 -2.06 3.13 -3.34
CA SER A 127 -1.05 3.57 -4.31
C SER A 127 -1.51 4.80 -5.08
N ALA A 128 -1.94 5.82 -4.34
CA ALA A 128 -2.45 7.08 -4.87
C ALA A 128 -1.87 8.26 -4.08
N GLU A 129 -2.05 9.48 -4.61
CA GLU A 129 -1.75 10.69 -3.83
C GLU A 129 -2.62 10.73 -2.57
N VAL A 130 -1.98 10.90 -1.41
CA VAL A 130 -2.64 10.91 -0.09
C VAL A 130 -2.78 12.35 0.40
N PRO A 131 -3.99 12.93 0.43
CA PRO A 131 -4.24 14.24 1.02
C PRO A 131 -4.31 14.14 2.55
N ALA A 132 -3.15 13.98 3.20
CA ALA A 132 -3.02 13.66 4.62
C ALA A 132 -3.75 14.62 5.59
N GLY A 133 -3.97 15.87 5.19
CA GLY A 133 -4.75 16.86 5.94
C GLY A 133 -6.28 16.73 5.85
N HIS A 134 -6.81 15.82 5.03
CA HIS A 134 -8.25 15.71 4.79
C HIS A 134 -8.96 14.93 5.91
N PRO A 135 -9.87 15.56 6.70
CA PRO A 135 -10.43 14.91 7.89
C PRO A 135 -11.19 13.59 7.64
N PRO A 136 -12.01 13.47 6.57
CA PRO A 136 -12.64 12.19 6.22
C PRO A 136 -11.63 11.05 5.96
N LEU A 137 -10.50 11.35 5.30
CA LEU A 137 -9.46 10.34 5.05
C LEU A 137 -8.78 9.90 6.34
N VAL A 138 -8.37 10.87 7.18
CA VAL A 138 -7.79 10.57 8.50
C VAL A 138 -8.76 9.76 9.36
N ALA A 139 -10.07 10.02 9.27
CA ALA A 139 -11.08 9.25 9.98
C ALA A 139 -11.19 7.80 9.45
N ALA A 140 -11.09 7.60 8.14
CA ALA A 140 -11.06 6.26 7.54
C ALA A 140 -9.80 5.47 7.95
N LEU A 141 -8.63 6.11 7.97
CA LEU A 141 -7.38 5.50 8.42
C LEU A 141 -7.43 5.12 9.92
N ARG A 142 -7.94 6.01 10.78
CA ARG A 142 -8.20 5.71 12.21
C ARG A 142 -9.20 4.58 12.42
N ARG A 143 -10.11 4.37 11.46
CA ARG A 143 -11.04 3.25 11.51
C ARG A 143 -10.30 1.95 11.19
N ALA A 144 -9.53 1.92 10.10
CA ALA A 144 -8.70 0.77 9.75
C ALA A 144 -7.78 0.36 10.91
N ASP A 145 -7.12 1.34 11.52
CA ASP A 145 -6.27 1.18 12.70
C ASP A 145 -6.99 0.51 13.88
N ARG A 146 -8.16 1.02 14.28
CA ARG A 146 -8.97 0.41 15.35
C ARG A 146 -9.51 -0.98 14.99
N GLU A 147 -9.73 -1.24 13.71
CA GLU A 147 -10.19 -2.53 13.21
C GLU A 147 -9.03 -3.50 12.92
N GLY A 148 -7.77 -3.07 13.16
CA GLY A 148 -6.57 -3.90 12.99
C GLY A 148 -6.28 -4.27 11.54
N ALA A 149 -6.77 -3.49 10.57
CA ALA A 149 -6.40 -3.61 9.16
C ALA A 149 -5.15 -2.75 8.92
N VAL A 150 -4.11 -3.34 8.34
CA VAL A 150 -2.87 -2.61 8.04
C VAL A 150 -3.04 -1.81 6.76
N VAL A 151 -2.91 -0.49 6.82
CA VAL A 151 -2.96 0.38 5.65
C VAL A 151 -1.55 0.73 5.21
N VAL A 152 -1.21 0.43 3.96
CA VAL A 152 0.09 0.73 3.37
C VAL A 152 -0.08 1.89 2.41
N LEU A 153 0.54 3.03 2.71
CA LEU A 153 0.44 4.26 1.95
C LEU A 153 1.71 4.52 1.16
N ALA A 154 1.57 4.78 -0.15
CA ALA A 154 2.66 5.35 -0.94
C ALA A 154 2.99 6.78 -0.45
N ALA A 155 4.27 7.07 -0.20
CA ALA A 155 4.68 8.39 0.29
C ALA A 155 4.53 9.53 -0.74
N GLY A 156 4.42 9.21 -2.03
CA GLY A 156 4.37 10.19 -3.13
C GLY A 156 5.73 10.38 -3.82
N ASN A 157 5.71 11.00 -5.01
CA ASN A 157 6.83 10.99 -5.96
C ASN A 157 7.28 12.42 -6.35
N GLU A 158 7.32 13.34 -5.39
CA GLU A 158 7.65 14.75 -5.65
C GLU A 158 9.01 15.19 -5.05
N GLY A 159 9.78 14.26 -4.48
CA GLY A 159 11.07 14.56 -3.82
C GLY A 159 10.94 15.48 -2.61
N ARG A 160 9.75 15.57 -2.01
CA ARG A 160 9.45 16.43 -0.86
C ARG A 160 9.90 15.79 0.45
N ASP A 161 10.18 16.64 1.42
CA ASP A 161 10.29 16.23 2.81
C ASP A 161 8.91 16.30 3.46
N LEU A 162 8.32 15.16 3.81
CA LEU A 162 7.00 15.11 4.44
C LEU A 162 7.06 15.59 5.90
N ASP A 163 8.23 15.56 6.51
CA ASP A 163 8.45 16.09 7.85
C ASP A 163 8.22 17.61 7.95
N ASP A 164 8.34 18.32 6.82
CA ASP A 164 8.04 19.75 6.68
C ASP A 164 6.53 20.04 6.49
N ASP A 165 5.73 19.01 6.23
CA ASP A 165 4.27 19.11 6.06
C ASP A 165 3.54 18.54 7.30
N PRO A 166 3.05 19.40 8.21
CA PRO A 166 2.41 18.94 9.44
C PRO A 166 1.11 18.18 9.20
N SER A 167 0.56 18.19 7.99
CA SER A 167 -0.64 17.42 7.65
C SER A 167 -0.42 15.91 7.67
N TRP A 168 0.84 15.45 7.62
CA TRP A 168 1.20 14.04 7.72
C TRP A 168 1.26 13.49 9.15
N ALA A 169 1.48 14.36 10.15
CA ALA A 169 1.55 13.95 11.55
C ALA A 169 0.36 13.08 12.04
N PRO A 170 -0.92 13.38 11.73
CA PRO A 170 -2.04 12.52 12.16
C PRO A 170 -2.09 11.16 11.45
N VAL A 171 -1.45 11.02 10.29
CA VAL A 171 -1.39 9.77 9.52
C VAL A 171 -0.23 8.91 10.02
N ALA A 172 0.96 9.49 10.15
CA ALA A 172 2.18 8.81 10.63
C ALA A 172 2.11 8.38 12.10
N ALA A 173 1.17 8.92 12.88
CA ALA A 173 0.99 8.54 14.27
C ALA A 173 0.07 7.31 14.47
N LEU A 174 -0.45 6.71 13.40
CA LEU A 174 -1.38 5.56 13.48
C LEU A 174 -0.60 4.24 13.42
N PRO A 175 -0.64 3.40 14.47
CA PRO A 175 0.15 2.17 14.56
C PRO A 175 -0.02 1.19 13.39
N CYS A 176 -1.21 1.11 12.80
CA CYS A 176 -1.49 0.19 11.68
C CYS A 176 -1.40 0.87 10.32
N VAL A 177 -0.84 2.08 10.23
CA VAL A 177 -0.58 2.77 8.96
C VAL A 177 0.92 2.77 8.71
N VAL A 178 1.32 2.31 7.53
CA VAL A 178 2.72 2.22 7.10
C VAL A 178 2.93 3.13 5.90
N VAL A 179 3.74 4.17 6.05
CA VAL A 179 4.10 5.11 4.99
C VAL A 179 5.40 4.65 4.32
N VAL A 180 5.33 4.39 3.01
CA VAL A 180 6.37 3.70 2.26
C VAL A 180 7.07 4.63 1.25
N GLY A 181 8.37 4.82 1.45
CA GLY A 181 9.29 5.43 0.49
C GLY A 181 9.77 4.42 -0.56
N ALA A 182 10.19 4.92 -1.73
CA ALA A 182 10.74 4.10 -2.80
C ALA A 182 12.26 4.20 -2.86
N GLY A 183 12.93 3.06 -2.77
CA GLY A 183 14.38 2.93 -2.90
C GLY A 183 14.81 2.09 -4.10
N ASP A 184 16.11 2.09 -4.36
CA ASP A 184 16.77 1.24 -5.33
C ASP A 184 17.23 -0.11 -4.73
N GLY A 185 18.01 -0.86 -5.53
CA GLY A 185 18.52 -2.17 -5.12
C GLY A 185 19.53 -2.13 -3.98
N ASP A 186 20.14 -0.97 -3.73
CA ASP A 186 21.09 -0.74 -2.64
C ASP A 186 20.39 -0.22 -1.37
N GLY A 187 19.08 0.03 -1.45
CA GLY A 187 18.26 0.56 -0.36
C GLY A 187 18.29 2.08 -0.26
N GLU A 188 18.92 2.76 -1.22
CA GLU A 188 18.97 4.22 -1.27
C GLU A 188 17.64 4.77 -1.80
N LEU A 189 17.13 5.83 -1.14
CA LEU A 189 15.90 6.49 -1.59
C LEU A 189 16.06 7.05 -3.01
N LEU A 190 15.07 6.81 -3.85
CA LEU A 190 14.99 7.45 -5.16
C LEU A 190 14.86 8.96 -4.98
N GLY A 191 15.55 9.74 -5.82
CA GLY A 191 15.48 11.20 -5.75
C GLY A 191 14.07 11.79 -5.92
N ALA A 192 13.17 11.06 -6.59
CA ALA A 192 11.77 11.43 -6.71
C ALA A 192 10.90 10.97 -5.53
N SER A 193 11.33 9.97 -4.74
CA SER A 193 10.57 9.54 -3.56
C SER A 193 10.45 10.70 -2.58
N ASN A 194 9.25 10.93 -2.07
CA ASN A 194 9.12 11.72 -0.85
C ASN A 194 9.89 11.01 0.29
N ARG A 195 10.40 11.81 1.22
CA ARG A 195 11.23 11.40 2.36
C ARG A 195 10.65 11.96 3.66
N GLY A 196 11.20 11.55 4.78
CA GLY A 196 10.88 12.09 6.10
C GLY A 196 11.31 11.11 7.17
N GLU A 197 12.21 11.52 8.06
CA GLU A 197 12.76 10.63 9.09
C GLU A 197 11.70 10.24 10.14
N ARG A 198 10.72 11.12 10.36
CA ARG A 198 9.61 10.90 11.30
C ARG A 198 8.34 10.42 10.61
N THR A 199 8.19 10.70 9.33
CA THR A 199 6.95 10.41 8.58
C THR A 199 7.00 9.08 7.84
N LEU A 200 8.16 8.68 7.29
CA LEU A 200 8.29 7.38 6.66
C LEU A 200 8.53 6.31 7.73
N ASP A 201 7.85 5.18 7.56
CA ASP A 201 8.09 4.00 8.38
C ASP A 201 9.14 3.09 7.73
N VAL A 202 9.07 2.98 6.39
CA VAL A 202 9.89 2.05 5.63
C VAL A 202 10.25 2.57 4.24
N VAL A 203 11.43 2.17 3.76
CA VAL A 203 11.83 2.29 2.35
C VAL A 203 11.85 0.89 1.75
N ALA A 204 11.20 0.72 0.60
CA ALA A 204 11.12 -0.56 -0.10
C ALA A 204 11.49 -0.42 -1.59
N PRO A 205 11.82 -1.52 -2.29
CA PRO A 205 12.17 -1.48 -3.70
C PRO A 205 11.09 -0.82 -4.56
N GLY A 206 11.46 0.27 -5.23
CA GLY A 206 10.58 1.03 -6.12
C GLY A 206 11.27 1.54 -7.40
N ALA A 207 12.57 1.27 -7.60
CA ALA A 207 13.30 1.72 -8.79
C ALA A 207 12.94 0.98 -10.08
N SER A 208 12.64 -0.32 -9.96
CA SER A 208 12.27 -1.20 -11.06
C SER A 208 11.70 -2.50 -10.48
N VAL A 209 10.38 -2.54 -10.29
CA VAL A 209 9.69 -3.70 -9.71
C VAL A 209 8.98 -4.47 -10.80
N ALA A 210 9.36 -5.73 -11.00
CA ALA A 210 8.74 -6.60 -11.98
C ALA A 210 7.24 -6.81 -11.68
N THR A 211 6.40 -6.75 -12.72
CA THR A 211 4.96 -6.94 -12.62
C THR A 211 4.36 -7.30 -13.99
N THR A 212 3.03 -7.35 -14.09
CA THR A 212 2.28 -7.63 -15.33
C THR A 212 1.50 -6.39 -15.75
N GLY A 213 1.60 -6.04 -17.04
CA GLY A 213 0.83 -4.97 -17.66
C GLY A 213 -0.63 -5.39 -17.95
N PRO A 214 -1.49 -4.44 -18.35
CA PRO A 214 -2.91 -4.70 -18.60
C PRO A 214 -3.17 -5.59 -19.82
N ASP A 215 -2.17 -5.81 -20.66
CA ASP A 215 -2.17 -6.75 -21.79
C ASP A 215 -1.71 -8.17 -21.41
N GLY A 216 -1.33 -8.40 -20.14
CA GLY A 216 -0.77 -9.66 -19.67
C GLY A 216 0.73 -9.83 -19.93
N ALA A 217 1.40 -8.83 -20.52
CA ALA A 217 2.84 -8.91 -20.75
C ALA A 217 3.63 -8.54 -19.49
N PRO A 218 4.80 -9.18 -19.25
CA PRO A 218 5.73 -8.74 -18.22
C PRO A 218 6.16 -7.29 -18.44
N THR A 219 6.20 -6.51 -17.36
CA THR A 219 6.63 -5.12 -17.35
C THR A 219 7.27 -4.78 -16.01
N THR A 220 7.61 -3.51 -15.79
CA THR A 220 8.16 -3.00 -14.54
C THR A 220 7.43 -1.74 -14.10
N ALA A 221 7.14 -1.63 -12.81
CA ALA A 221 6.62 -0.43 -12.17
C ALA A 221 7.71 0.32 -11.41
N VAL A 222 7.57 1.64 -11.30
CA VAL A 222 8.53 2.55 -10.65
C VAL A 222 7.78 3.50 -9.73
N GLY A 223 8.38 3.82 -8.57
CA GLY A 223 7.88 4.81 -7.61
C GLY A 223 7.33 4.22 -6.32
N THR A 224 6.86 5.11 -5.44
CA THR A 224 6.32 4.75 -4.11
C THR A 224 5.09 3.86 -4.18
N SER A 225 4.29 3.93 -5.26
CA SER A 225 3.21 2.99 -5.53
C SER A 225 3.70 1.54 -5.58
N ALA A 226 4.78 1.29 -6.33
CA ALA A 226 5.35 -0.05 -6.47
C ALA A 226 5.96 -0.54 -5.15
N ALA A 227 6.62 0.37 -4.42
CA ALA A 227 7.17 0.09 -3.10
C ALA A 227 6.08 -0.28 -2.08
N ALA A 228 4.97 0.46 -2.06
CA ALA A 228 3.80 0.17 -1.23
C ALA A 228 3.18 -1.20 -1.56
N ALA A 229 3.06 -1.55 -2.85
CA ALA A 229 2.57 -2.86 -3.26
C ALA A 229 3.52 -4.00 -2.84
N VAL A 230 4.84 -3.78 -2.89
CA VAL A 230 5.84 -4.73 -2.36
C VAL A 230 5.65 -4.96 -0.86
N VAL A 231 5.49 -3.88 -0.08
CA VAL A 231 5.27 -3.98 1.37
C VAL A 231 3.95 -4.68 1.66
N SER A 232 2.87 -4.30 0.97
CA SER A 232 1.55 -4.91 1.14
C SER A 232 1.55 -6.41 0.89
N GLY A 233 2.18 -6.86 -0.20
CA GLY A 233 2.28 -8.29 -0.50
C GLY A 233 3.20 -9.03 0.47
N ARG A 234 4.27 -8.41 0.97
CA ARG A 234 5.11 -9.01 2.02
C ARG A 234 4.32 -9.18 3.32
N LEU A 235 3.60 -8.13 3.75
CA LEU A 235 2.75 -8.18 4.93
C LEU A 235 1.68 -9.27 4.83
N ALA A 236 1.09 -9.45 3.66
CA ALA A 236 0.09 -10.50 3.45
C ALA A 236 0.68 -11.93 3.42
N ALA A 237 1.98 -12.10 3.22
CA ALA A 237 2.59 -13.43 3.13
C ALA A 237 2.92 -14.06 4.50
N GLY A 238 2.96 -13.27 5.58
CA GLY A 238 3.48 -13.66 6.89
C GLY A 238 5.00 -13.59 6.90
#